data_AF-A0A1X4G4E8-F1
#
_entry.id   AF-A0A1X4G4E8-F1
#
_cell.length_a   1.000
_cell.length_b   1.000
_cell.length_c   1.000
_cell.angle_alpha   90.00
_cell.angle_beta   90.00
_cell.angle_gamma   90.00
#
_symmetry.space_group_name_H-M   'P 1'
#
loop_
_entity.id
_entity.type
_entity.pdbx_description
1 polymer ?
#
loop_
_entity_poly.entity_id
_entity_poly.type
_entity_poly.pdbx_seq_one_letter_code
_entity_poly.pdbx_strand_id
1 'polypeptide(L)'
;MNALSIPTWIIHISSVIEWVVAISLIWKYGELTQNHSWRGFALAMIPALISALAACTWHYFDNPQSLEWLVTLQATTTLIGNFTLWAAGVWVWRSTRPNEVLSISNKE
;
A
#
# COMPACT_ATOMS: atom_id res chain seq x y z
N MET A 1 9.42 -29.72 -1.77
CA MET A 1 8.38 -28.67 -1.86
C MET A 1 8.69 -27.86 -3.11
N ASN A 2 7.68 -27.43 -3.88
CA ASN A 2 7.89 -26.87 -5.22
C ASN A 2 8.44 -25.44 -5.14
N ALA A 3 9.63 -25.24 -5.68
CA ALA A 3 10.16 -23.91 -5.94
C ALA A 3 9.26 -23.17 -6.94
N LEU A 4 9.15 -21.85 -6.78
CA LEU A 4 8.47 -21.02 -7.77
C LEU A 4 9.20 -21.08 -9.11
N SER A 5 8.42 -21.13 -10.20
CA SER A 5 8.98 -21.07 -11.55
C SER A 5 9.63 -19.70 -11.80
N ILE A 6 10.59 -19.64 -12.73
CA ILE A 6 11.24 -18.38 -13.13
C ILE A 6 10.21 -17.31 -13.53
N PRO A 7 9.20 -17.59 -14.37
CA PRO A 7 8.15 -16.61 -14.68
C PRO A 7 7.42 -16.07 -13.44
N THR A 8 7.16 -16.93 -12.45
CA THR A 8 6.46 -16.49 -11.23
C THR A 8 7.35 -15.60 -10.37
N TRP A 9 8.66 -15.88 -10.31
CA TRP A 9 9.62 -14.99 -9.65
C TRP A 9 9.70 -13.62 -10.30
N ILE A 10 9.68 -13.55 -11.63
CA ILE A 10 9.69 -12.28 -12.36
C ILE A 10 8.51 -11.41 -11.92
N ILE A 11 7.30 -11.98 -11.86
CA ILE A 11 6.11 -11.25 -11.44
C ILE A 11 6.23 -10.73 -9.99
N HIS A 12 6.71 -11.57 -9.06
CA HIS A 12 6.86 -11.15 -7.66
C HIS A 12 7.82 -9.97 -7.51
N ILE A 13 9.00 -10.07 -8.14
CA ILE A 13 10.01 -9.02 -8.05
C ILE A 13 9.56 -7.75 -8.78
N SER A 14 8.97 -7.87 -9.97
CA SER A 14 8.47 -6.71 -10.71
C SER A 14 7.38 -5.99 -9.92
N SER A 15 6.40 -6.71 -9.35
CA SER A 15 5.33 -6.09 -8.57
C SER A 15 5.83 -5.42 -7.29
N VAL A 16 6.83 -5.99 -6.60
CA VAL A 16 7.45 -5.32 -5.44
C VAL A 16 8.12 -4.00 -5.86
N ILE A 17 8.90 -4.01 -6.95
CA ILE A 17 9.56 -2.81 -7.46
C ILE A 17 8.53 -1.76 -7.89
N GLU A 18 7.53 -2.16 -8.68
CA GLU A 18 6.44 -1.29 -9.13
C GLU A 18 5.72 -0.65 -7.94
N TRP A 19 5.48 -1.41 -6.87
CA TRP A 19 4.83 -0.89 -5.66
C TRP A 19 5.70 0.14 -4.93
N VAL A 20 7.01 -0.10 -4.80
CA VAL A 20 7.96 0.86 -4.20
C VAL A 20 8.01 2.16 -5.03
N VAL A 21 8.05 2.04 -6.35
CA VAL A 21 8.01 3.18 -7.26
C VAL A 21 6.70 3.95 -7.10
N ALA A 22 5.55 3.26 -7.04
CA ALA A 22 4.24 3.88 -6.84
C ALA A 22 4.16 4.66 -5.52
N ILE A 23 4.62 4.09 -4.40
CA ILE A 23 4.70 4.77 -3.09
C ILE A 23 5.52 6.06 -3.22
N SER A 24 6.70 5.96 -3.84
CA SER A 24 7.61 7.09 -4.02
C SER A 24 7.00 8.21 -4.87
N LEU A 25 6.31 7.85 -5.96
CA LEU A 25 5.63 8.80 -6.83
C LEU A 25 4.46 9.49 -6.14
N ILE A 26 3.64 8.76 -5.38
CA ILE A 26 2.50 9.32 -4.64
C ILE A 26 2.98 10.25 -3.52
N TRP A 27 4.04 9.88 -2.82
CA TRP A 27 4.65 10.76 -1.81
C TRP A 27 5.11 12.07 -2.43
N LYS A 28 5.89 12.00 -3.53
CA LYS A 28 6.38 13.17 -4.26
C LYS A 28 5.23 14.02 -4.80
N TYR A 29 4.16 13.41 -5.27
CA TYR A 29 2.96 14.12 -5.70
C TYR A 29 2.32 14.91 -4.54
N GLY A 30 2.24 14.31 -3.34
CA GLY A 30 1.76 15.01 -2.14
C GLY A 30 2.65 16.19 -1.73
N GLU A 31 3.97 16.09 -1.91
CA GLU A 31 4.90 17.21 -1.70
C GLU A 31 4.70 18.33 -2.74
N LEU A 32 4.61 17.98 -4.03
CA LEU A 32 4.44 18.98 -5.11
C LEU A 32 3.11 19.71 -5.02
N THR A 33 2.05 19.04 -4.58
CA THR A 33 0.71 19.62 -4.43
C THR A 33 0.47 20.26 -3.06
N GLN A 34 1.44 20.15 -2.13
CA GLN A 34 1.28 20.55 -0.73
C GLN A 34 0.04 19.93 -0.06
N ASN A 35 -0.38 18.75 -0.52
CA ASN A 35 -1.53 18.04 0.01
C ASN A 35 -1.08 16.83 0.84
N HIS A 36 -1.18 16.99 2.16
CA HIS A 36 -0.78 15.98 3.12
C HIS A 36 -1.60 14.68 3.03
N SER A 37 -2.81 14.69 2.47
CA SER A 37 -3.62 13.48 2.33
C SER A 37 -2.95 12.45 1.41
N TRP A 38 -2.27 12.90 0.36
CA TRP A 38 -1.51 12.03 -0.55
C TRP A 38 -0.24 11.46 0.09
N ARG A 39 0.43 12.22 0.97
CA ARG A 39 1.55 11.69 1.77
C ARG A 39 1.06 10.62 2.75
N GLY A 40 -0.10 10.85 3.38
CA GLY A 40 -0.78 9.84 4.19
C GLY A 40 -1.14 8.59 3.39
N PHE A 41 -1.60 8.75 2.15
CA PHE A 41 -1.90 7.64 1.25
C PHE A 41 -0.65 6.81 0.91
N ALA A 42 0.47 7.45 0.61
CA ALA A 42 1.74 6.75 0.37
C ALA A 42 2.18 5.94 1.61
N LEU A 43 2.03 6.47 2.82
CA LEU A 43 2.33 5.72 4.05
C LEU A 43 1.37 4.54 4.25
N ALA A 44 0.09 4.72 3.92
CA ALA A 44 -0.93 3.69 4.04
C ALA A 44 -0.69 2.47 3.12
N MET A 45 0.14 2.61 2.08
CA MET A 45 0.55 1.53 1.18
C MET A 45 1.66 0.63 1.75
N ILE A 46 2.38 1.07 2.80
CA ILE A 46 3.55 0.36 3.35
C ILE A 46 3.20 -1.03 3.91
N PRO A 47 2.08 -1.26 4.63
CA PRO A 47 1.76 -2.61 5.12
C PRO A 47 1.62 -3.64 3.99
N ALA A 48 1.07 -3.25 2.83
CA ALA A 48 0.98 -4.14 1.66
C ALA A 48 2.38 -4.48 1.09
N LEU A 49 3.34 -3.56 1.16
CA LEU A 49 4.73 -3.83 0.77
C LEU A 49 5.39 -4.84 1.72
N ILE A 50 5.16 -4.70 3.03
CA ILE A 50 5.67 -5.66 4.03
C ILE A 50 5.09 -7.06 3.75
N SER A 51 3.80 -7.14 3.43
CA SER A 51 3.15 -8.40 3.04
C SER A 51 3.86 -9.06 1.84
N ALA A 52 4.08 -8.30 0.76
CA ALA A 52 4.74 -8.82 -0.44
C ALA A 52 6.18 -9.28 -0.16
N LEU A 53 6.93 -8.53 0.65
CA LEU A 53 8.30 -8.89 1.03
C LEU A 53 8.34 -10.14 1.93
N ALA A 54 7.38 -10.31 2.84
CA ALA A 54 7.27 -11.50 3.68
C ALA A 54 7.04 -12.76 2.82
N ALA A 55 6.12 -12.68 1.86
CA ALA A 55 5.85 -13.76 0.90
C ALA A 55 7.10 -14.11 0.08
N CYS A 56 7.75 -13.09 -0.51
CA CYS A 56 8.97 -13.29 -1.29
C CYS A 56 10.09 -13.92 -0.47
N THR A 57 10.25 -13.50 0.80
CA THR A 57 11.27 -14.05 1.71
C THR A 57 11.01 -15.52 2.01
N TRP A 58 9.77 -15.89 2.34
CA TRP A 58 9.42 -17.28 2.63
C TRP A 58 9.67 -18.20 1.43
N HIS A 59 9.31 -17.70 0.25
CA HIS A 59 9.54 -18.38 -1.03
C HIS A 59 11.01 -18.47 -1.43
N TYR A 60 11.81 -17.44 -1.14
CA TYR A 60 13.25 -17.43 -1.40
C TYR A 60 13.98 -18.57 -0.67
N PHE A 61 13.51 -18.93 0.52
CA PHE A 61 14.07 -20.02 1.33
C PHE A 61 13.41 -21.39 1.07
N ASP A 62 12.68 -21.55 -0.03
CA ASP A 62 11.96 -22.78 -0.40
C ASP A 62 10.87 -23.22 0.58
N ASN A 63 10.16 -22.26 1.18
CA ASN A 63 8.99 -22.49 2.03
C ASN A 63 9.28 -23.35 3.29
N PRO A 64 10.32 -23.06 4.07
CA PRO A 64 10.67 -23.89 5.20
C PRO A 64 9.63 -23.66 6.32
N GLN A 65 9.28 -24.73 7.03
CA GLN A 65 8.32 -24.67 8.14
C GLN A 65 8.79 -23.74 9.26
N SER A 66 10.10 -23.62 9.49
CA SER A 66 10.68 -22.69 10.47
C SER A 66 10.38 -21.22 10.19
N LEU A 67 10.02 -20.87 8.94
CA LEU A 67 9.66 -19.51 8.53
C LEU A 67 8.17 -19.35 8.24
N GLU A 68 7.32 -20.32 8.59
CA GLU A 68 5.87 -20.27 8.36
C GLU A 68 5.20 -19.03 9.00
N TRP A 69 5.78 -18.49 10.08
CA TRP A 69 5.32 -17.24 10.70
C TRP A 69 5.33 -16.04 9.72
N LEU A 70 6.13 -16.07 8.65
CA LEU A 70 6.09 -15.08 7.57
C LEU A 70 4.75 -15.09 6.83
N VAL A 71 4.09 -16.24 6.72
CA VAL A 71 2.75 -16.36 6.14
C VAL A 71 1.71 -15.67 7.02
N THR A 72 1.81 -15.83 8.34
CA THR A 72 0.97 -15.08 9.29
C THR A 72 1.24 -13.58 9.18
N LEU A 73 2.51 -13.16 9.14
CA LEU A 73 2.89 -11.75 8.95
C LEU A 73 2.32 -11.19 7.65
N GLN A 74 2.45 -11.92 6.54
CA GLN A 74 1.88 -11.57 5.24
C GLN A 74 0.36 -11.37 5.34
N ALA A 75 -0.36 -12.32 5.93
CA ALA A 75 -1.82 -12.24 6.07
C ALA A 75 -2.24 -11.05 6.95
N THR A 76 -1.58 -10.85 8.10
CA THR A 76 -1.86 -9.73 9.01
C THR A 76 -1.61 -8.38 8.35
N THR A 77 -0.46 -8.21 7.68
CA THR A 77 -0.09 -6.96 7.03
C THR A 77 -0.92 -6.69 5.77
N THR A 78 -1.43 -7.73 5.11
CA THR A 78 -2.43 -7.61 4.03
C THR A 78 -3.75 -7.06 4.58
N LEU A 79 -4.24 -7.62 5.68
CA LEU A 79 -5.47 -7.17 6.32
C LEU A 79 -5.36 -5.69 6.74
N ILE A 80 -4.28 -5.36 7.46
CA ILE A 80 -4.00 -3.98 7.89
C ILE A 80 -3.87 -3.06 6.68
N GLY A 81 -3.12 -3.47 5.65
CA GLY A 81 -2.88 -2.71 4.42
C GLY A 81 -4.17 -2.35 3.69
N ASN A 82 -5.12 -3.30 3.59
CA ASN A 82 -6.42 -3.04 2.99
C ASN A 82 -7.21 -1.98 3.77
N PHE A 83 -7.21 -2.05 5.10
CA PHE A 83 -7.88 -1.06 5.95
C PHE A 83 -7.22 0.31 5.88
N THR A 84 -5.88 0.38 5.91
CA THR A 84 -5.16 1.65 5.83
C THR A 84 -5.36 2.31 4.46
N LEU A 85 -5.31 1.55 3.37
CA LEU A 85 -5.58 2.05 2.03
C LEU A 85 -7.02 2.53 1.87
N TRP A 86 -7.99 1.78 2.38
CA TRP A 86 -9.39 2.21 2.38
C TRP A 86 -9.56 3.53 3.13
N ALA A 87 -9.04 3.62 4.36
CA ALA A 87 -9.13 4.82 5.18
C ALA A 87 -8.43 6.03 4.51
N ALA A 88 -7.24 5.82 3.94
CA ALA A 88 -6.52 6.85 3.22
C ALA A 88 -7.25 7.30 1.95
N GLY A 89 -7.88 6.38 1.21
CA GLY A 89 -8.71 6.69 0.05
C GLY A 89 -9.91 7.57 0.41
N VAL A 90 -10.60 7.24 1.51
CA VAL A 90 -11.68 8.08 2.06
C VAL A 90 -11.15 9.47 2.45
N TRP A 91 -9.97 9.55 3.06
CA TRP A 91 -9.37 10.82 3.44
C TRP A 91 -9.01 11.68 2.22
N VAL A 92 -8.35 11.10 1.22
CA VAL A 92 -8.04 11.80 -0.04
C VAL A 92 -9.32 12.34 -0.68
N TRP A 93 -10.36 11.50 -0.81
CA TRP A 93 -11.65 11.92 -1.38
C TRP A 93 -12.32 13.06 -0.61
N ARG A 94 -12.27 13.03 0.73
CA ARG A 94 -12.78 14.14 1.56
C ARG A 94 -11.96 15.40 1.38
N SER A 95 -10.64 15.29 1.21
CA SER A 95 -9.76 16.45 1.00
C SER A 95 -9.95 17.16 -0.34
N THR A 96 -10.52 16.48 -1.34
CA THR A 96 -10.78 17.05 -2.68
C THR A 96 -12.17 17.63 -2.83
N ARG A 97 -13.06 17.49 -1.83
CA ARG A 97 -14.39 18.07 -1.86
C ARG A 97 -14.32 19.55 -1.46
N PRO A 98 -14.80 20.49 -2.28
CA PRO A 98 -14.96 21.87 -1.87
C PRO A 98 -15.87 21.96 -0.64
N ASN A 99 -15.61 22.90 0.28
CA ASN A 99 -16.54 23.23 1.35
C ASN A 99 -17.84 23.80 0.73
N GLU A 100 -18.79 22.92 0.41
CA GLU A 100 -20.13 23.29 -0.09
C GLU A 100 -21.02 23.93 1.00
N VAL A 101 -20.44 24.33 2.13
CA VAL A 101 -21.14 24.74 3.36
C VAL A 101 -21.15 26.27 3.57
N LEU A 102 -20.41 27.06 2.79
CA LEU A 102 -20.37 28.53 2.97
C LEU A 102 -21.16 29.35 1.93
N SER A 103 -21.70 28.74 0.87
CA SER A 103 -22.49 29.47 -0.14
C SER A 103 -23.99 29.52 0.13
N ILE A 104 -24.50 28.70 1.06
CA ILE A 104 -25.92 28.66 1.43
C ILE A 104 -26.22 29.63 2.58
N SER A 105 -25.24 29.91 3.45
CA SER A 105 -25.39 30.83 4.60
C SER A 105 -25.30 32.32 4.27
N ASN A 106 -24.79 32.71 3.09
CA ASN A 106 -24.65 34.11 2.67
C ASN A 106 -25.75 34.55 1.67
N LYS A 107 -26.84 33.78 1.56
CA LYS A 107 -28.00 34.12 0.71
C LYS A 107 -29.25 34.51 1.52
N GLU A 108 -29.11 34.68 2.84
CA GLU A 108 -30.17 35.23 3.70
C GLU A 108 -29.87 36.70 4.04
#